data_AF-A0A2M7N044-F1
#
_entry.id   AF-A0A2M7N044-F1
#
_cell.length_a   1.000
_cell.length_b   1.000
_cell.length_c   1.000
_cell.angle_alpha   90.00
_cell.angle_beta   90.00
_cell.angle_gamma   90.00
#
_symmetry.space_group_name_H-M   'P 1'
#
loop_
_entity.id
_entity.type
_entity.pdbx_description
1 polymer ?
#
loop_
_entity_poly.entity_id
_entity_poly.type
_entity_poly.pdbx_seq_one_letter_code
_entity_poly.pdbx_strand_id
1 'polypeptide(L)'
;MKTIQSNAEKVKQILGLSSSLVGVKFLLAENEVPANIEKLNGHRYCQALMKTRHGAHVLLDAEGISCPAAAAAFGFKQLPEGLKTGKGLVGFGIVNEEVIGKTMFEGMTTLPQGKLNALYLFPLETAT
;
A
#
# COMPACT_ATOMS: atom_id res chain seq x y z
N MET A 1 -19.86 9.72 -0.51
CA MET A 1 -19.57 8.29 -0.78
C MET A 1 -20.35 7.72 -1.97
N LYS A 2 -21.69 7.86 -2.07
CA LYS A 2 -22.50 7.26 -3.16
C LYS A 2 -21.95 7.50 -4.58
N THR A 3 -21.46 8.70 -4.87
CA THR A 3 -20.85 9.02 -6.18
C THR A 3 -19.57 8.21 -6.44
N ILE A 4 -18.70 8.04 -5.42
CA ILE A 4 -17.46 7.25 -5.54
C ILE A 4 -17.80 5.77 -5.78
N GLN A 5 -18.73 5.23 -5.00
CA GLN A 5 -19.17 3.85 -5.12
C GLN A 5 -19.74 3.56 -6.52
N SER A 6 -20.66 4.41 -7.00
CA SER A 6 -21.25 4.28 -8.33
C SER A 6 -20.21 4.43 -9.44
N ASN A 7 -19.25 5.33 -9.30
CA ASN A 7 -18.18 5.50 -10.29
C ASN A 7 -17.22 4.32 -10.31
N ALA A 8 -16.91 3.72 -9.15
CA ALA A 8 -16.07 2.52 -9.09
C ALA A 8 -16.71 1.36 -9.87
N GLU A 9 -18.01 1.11 -9.67
CA GLU A 9 -18.76 0.10 -10.42
C GLU A 9 -18.80 0.40 -11.92
N LYS A 10 -19.04 1.66 -12.30
CA LYS A 10 -19.02 2.06 -13.72
C LYS A 10 -17.65 1.82 -14.36
N VAL A 11 -16.55 2.19 -13.70
CA VAL A 11 -15.20 1.95 -14.23
C VAL A 11 -14.93 0.45 -14.38
N LYS A 12 -15.30 -0.35 -13.38
CA LYS A 12 -15.19 -1.81 -13.43
C LYS A 12 -15.93 -2.40 -14.62
N GLN A 13 -17.16 -1.95 -14.88
CA GLN A 13 -17.97 -2.39 -16.02
C GLN A 13 -17.39 -1.93 -17.37
N ILE A 14 -17.05 -0.65 -17.52
CA ILE A 14 -16.53 -0.07 -18.77
C ILE A 14 -15.23 -0.76 -19.19
N LEU A 15 -14.34 -1.02 -18.23
CA LEU A 15 -13.03 -1.64 -18.50
C LEU A 15 -13.07 -3.17 -18.47
N GLY A 16 -14.22 -3.79 -18.18
CA GLY A 16 -14.36 -5.25 -18.10
C GLY A 16 -13.47 -5.89 -17.02
N LEU A 17 -13.28 -5.22 -15.88
CA LEU A 17 -12.39 -5.72 -14.82
C LEU A 17 -13.06 -6.89 -14.06
N SER A 18 -12.30 -7.95 -13.84
CA SER A 18 -12.74 -9.13 -13.07
C SER A 18 -12.63 -8.97 -11.55
N SER A 19 -12.11 -7.84 -11.07
CA SER A 19 -11.89 -7.56 -9.66
C SER A 19 -12.28 -6.13 -9.31
N SER A 20 -12.42 -5.85 -8.03
CA SER A 20 -12.73 -4.51 -7.52
C SER A 20 -11.55 -3.55 -7.71
N LEU A 21 -11.86 -2.26 -7.88
CA LEU A 21 -10.88 -1.21 -7.67
C LEU A 21 -10.58 -1.14 -6.17
N VAL A 22 -9.35 -0.80 -5.80
CA VAL A 22 -8.95 -0.70 -4.39
C VAL A 22 -9.00 0.75 -3.94
N GLY A 23 -9.79 1.04 -2.90
CA GLY A 23 -9.69 2.25 -2.12
C GLY A 23 -8.62 2.11 -1.05
N VAL A 24 -7.83 3.17 -0.83
CA VAL A 24 -6.82 3.26 0.22
C VAL A 24 -7.09 4.53 1.03
N LYS A 25 -7.45 4.37 2.29
CA LYS A 25 -7.66 5.48 3.23
C LYS A 25 -6.47 5.56 4.18
N PHE A 26 -5.89 6.76 4.27
CA PHE A 26 -4.81 7.04 5.20
C PHE A 26 -5.39 7.35 6.57
N LEU A 27 -5.04 6.54 7.57
CA LEU A 27 -5.41 6.76 8.95
C LEU A 27 -4.24 7.48 9.63
N LEU A 28 -4.36 8.79 9.78
CA LEU A 28 -3.39 9.60 10.51
C LEU A 28 -3.49 9.29 12.01
N ALA A 29 -2.45 9.64 12.79
CA ALA A 29 -2.36 9.32 14.23
C ALA A 29 -3.58 9.72 15.07
N GLU A 30 -4.31 10.74 14.62
CA GLU A 30 -5.50 11.30 15.29
C GLU A 30 -6.83 10.68 14.82
N ASN A 31 -6.81 9.80 13.81
CA ASN A 31 -8.00 9.13 13.30
C ASN A 31 -8.25 7.80 14.02
N GLU A 32 -9.50 7.53 14.35
CA GLU A 32 -9.91 6.22 14.85
C GLU A 32 -9.76 5.14 13.78
N VAL A 33 -9.26 3.98 14.21
CA VAL A 33 -9.20 2.78 13.36
C VAL A 33 -10.58 2.12 13.36
N PRO A 34 -11.16 1.81 12.19
CA PRO A 34 -12.45 1.13 12.15
C PRO A 34 -12.39 -0.21 12.89
N ALA A 35 -13.38 -0.47 13.75
CA ALA A 35 -13.46 -1.73 14.49
C ALA A 35 -13.74 -2.93 13.54
N ASN A 36 -13.33 -4.12 13.95
CA ASN A 36 -13.60 -5.39 13.25
C ASN A 36 -13.02 -5.52 11.83
N ILE A 37 -11.91 -4.82 11.53
CA ILE A 37 -11.17 -4.98 10.27
C ILE A 37 -10.00 -5.96 10.46
N GLU A 38 -9.75 -6.82 9.47
CA GLU A 38 -8.61 -7.75 9.48
C GLU A 38 -7.28 -6.96 9.50
N LYS A 39 -6.57 -6.96 10.63
CA LYS A 39 -5.19 -6.45 10.69
C LYS A 39 -4.23 -7.48 10.09
N LEU A 40 -3.55 -7.10 9.01
CA LEU A 40 -2.57 -7.94 8.35
C LEU A 40 -1.23 -7.92 9.09
N ASN A 41 -0.61 -9.09 9.22
CA ASN A 41 0.72 -9.25 9.82
C ASN A 41 1.68 -9.91 8.83
N GLY A 42 2.89 -9.36 8.67
CA GLY A 42 3.90 -9.90 7.76
C GLY A 42 3.59 -9.75 6.26
N HIS A 43 2.65 -8.87 5.88
CA HIS A 43 2.20 -8.73 4.49
C HIS A 43 2.96 -7.63 3.73
N ARG A 44 3.26 -7.89 2.46
CA ARG A 44 3.70 -6.85 1.53
C ARG A 44 2.50 -5.99 1.12
N TYR A 45 2.74 -4.72 0.80
CA TYR A 45 1.67 -3.81 0.36
C TYR A 45 0.89 -4.35 -0.85
N CYS A 46 1.58 -4.95 -1.83
CA CYS A 46 0.94 -5.58 -2.98
C CYS A 46 0.03 -6.75 -2.58
N GLN A 47 0.37 -7.53 -1.55
CA GLN A 47 -0.48 -8.63 -1.06
C GLN A 47 -1.75 -8.10 -0.39
N ALA A 48 -1.65 -6.97 0.33
CA ALA A 48 -2.82 -6.27 0.86
C ALA A 48 -3.75 -5.83 -0.28
N LEU A 49 -3.22 -5.21 -1.34
CA LEU A 49 -4.00 -4.84 -2.53
C LEU A 49 -4.68 -6.06 -3.18
N MET A 50 -3.99 -7.20 -3.26
CA MET A 50 -4.56 -8.42 -3.83
C MET A 50 -5.71 -8.97 -2.99
N LYS A 51 -5.60 -8.99 -1.66
CA LYS A 51 -6.73 -9.35 -0.79
C LYS A 51 -7.92 -8.39 -1.02
N THR A 52 -7.63 -7.10 -1.07
CA THR A 52 -8.68 -6.07 -1.17
C THR A 52 -9.43 -6.08 -2.49
N ARG A 53 -8.74 -6.22 -3.63
CA ARG A 53 -9.43 -6.30 -4.93
C ARG A 53 -10.35 -7.52 -5.07
N HIS A 54 -10.23 -8.50 -4.17
CA HIS A 54 -11.09 -9.68 -4.05
C HIS A 54 -12.12 -9.57 -2.93
N GLY A 55 -12.41 -8.36 -2.45
CA GLY A 55 -13.50 -8.10 -1.51
C GLY A 55 -13.07 -7.88 -0.05
N ALA A 56 -11.80 -8.08 0.29
CA ALA A 56 -11.35 -7.97 1.66
C ALA A 56 -11.22 -6.51 2.13
N HIS A 57 -11.67 -6.25 3.35
CA HIS A 57 -11.37 -5.04 4.09
C HIS A 57 -10.21 -5.34 5.03
N VAL A 58 -9.08 -4.65 4.86
CA VAL A 58 -7.85 -4.95 5.59
C VAL A 58 -7.17 -3.70 6.12
N LEU A 59 -6.50 -3.86 7.26
CA LEU A 59 -5.67 -2.85 7.89
C LEU A 59 -4.20 -3.25 7.76
N LEU A 60 -3.34 -2.32 7.35
CA LEU A 60 -1.89 -2.52 7.27
C LEU A 60 -1.18 -1.34 7.94
N ASP A 61 -0.44 -1.62 9.01
CA ASP A 61 0.31 -0.63 9.80
C ASP A 61 1.82 -0.91 9.80
N ALA A 62 2.56 -0.14 10.62
CA ALA A 62 4.01 -0.25 10.72
C ALA A 62 4.51 -1.63 11.19
N GLU A 63 3.73 -2.33 12.01
CA GLU A 63 4.05 -3.67 12.51
C GLU A 63 3.73 -4.73 11.45
N GLY A 64 2.58 -4.58 10.79
CA GLY A 64 2.05 -5.54 9.83
C GLY A 64 2.77 -5.57 8.49
N ILE A 65 3.40 -4.46 8.09
CA ILE A 65 4.05 -4.34 6.79
C ILE A 65 5.44 -5.01 6.73
N SER A 66 5.59 -5.94 5.80
CA SER A 66 6.86 -6.64 5.51
C SER A 66 7.61 -6.12 4.28
N CYS A 67 7.00 -5.21 3.50
CA CYS A 67 7.66 -4.59 2.35
C CYS A 67 8.48 -3.37 2.79
N PRO A 68 9.82 -3.42 2.77
CA PRO A 68 10.65 -2.30 3.24
C PRO A 68 10.49 -1.02 2.40
N ALA A 69 10.30 -1.14 1.08
CA ALA A 69 10.08 0.00 0.21
C ALA A 69 8.76 0.72 0.53
N ALA A 70 7.67 -0.03 0.67
CA ALA A 70 6.37 0.55 1.02
C ALA A 70 6.36 1.10 2.45
N ALA A 71 7.02 0.43 3.40
CA ALA A 71 7.18 0.94 4.76
C ALA A 71 7.88 2.31 4.78
N ALA A 72 8.87 2.52 3.91
CA ALA A 72 9.52 3.81 3.74
C ALA A 72 8.63 4.85 3.04
N ALA A 73 7.98 4.48 1.93
CA ALA A 73 7.07 5.37 1.21
C ALA A 73 5.95 5.93 2.11
N PHE A 74 5.38 5.08 2.97
CA PHE A 74 4.31 5.46 3.89
C PHE A 74 4.79 6.07 5.21
N GLY A 75 6.10 6.28 5.39
CA GLY A 75 6.64 6.90 6.61
C GLY A 75 6.54 6.02 7.86
N PHE A 76 6.41 4.70 7.72
CA PHE A 76 6.39 3.77 8.85
C PHE A 76 7.81 3.47 9.35
N LYS A 77 8.77 3.31 8.44
CA LYS A 77 10.17 2.94 8.74
C LYS A 77 11.11 3.68 7.79
N GLN A 78 12.39 3.83 8.16
CA GLN A 78 13.37 4.37 7.23
C GLN A 78 13.67 3.36 6.10
N LEU A 79 14.04 3.88 4.93
CA LEU A 79 14.49 3.02 3.82
C LEU A 79 15.81 2.32 4.22
N PRO A 80 15.89 0.97 4.15
CA PRO A 80 17.13 0.26 4.48
C PRO A 80 18.27 0.57 3.50
N GLU A 81 19.52 0.54 3.99
CA GLU A 81 20.72 0.82 3.16
C GLU A 81 20.83 -0.07 1.93
N GLY A 82 20.45 -1.35 2.04
CA GLY A 82 20.43 -2.25 0.89
C GLY A 82 19.50 -1.78 -0.22
N LEU A 83 18.38 -1.13 0.10
CA LEU A 83 17.51 -0.53 -0.91
C LEU A 83 18.04 0.82 -1.38
N LYS A 84 18.53 1.69 -0.48
CA LYS A 84 19.13 2.99 -0.85
C LYS A 84 20.26 2.86 -1.87
N THR A 85 21.05 1.79 -1.75
CA THR A 85 22.18 1.50 -2.65
C THR A 85 21.76 0.72 -3.90
N GLY A 86 20.53 0.22 -3.98
CA GLY A 86 20.05 -0.64 -5.07
C GLY A 86 20.46 -2.11 -4.96
N LYS A 87 21.44 -2.45 -4.12
CA LYS A 87 21.92 -3.82 -3.88
C LYS A 87 20.81 -4.81 -3.52
N GLY A 88 19.83 -4.37 -2.75
CA GLY A 88 18.66 -5.18 -2.39
C GLY A 88 17.80 -5.55 -3.59
N LEU A 89 17.63 -4.65 -4.56
CA LEU A 89 16.85 -4.94 -5.77
C LEU A 89 17.57 -5.90 -6.71
N VAL A 90 18.90 -5.83 -6.79
CA VAL A 90 19.72 -6.84 -7.47
C VAL A 90 19.58 -8.19 -6.78
N GLY A 91 19.71 -8.23 -5.44
CA GLY A 91 19.54 -9.45 -4.66
C GLY A 91 18.15 -10.10 -4.77
N PHE A 92 17.12 -9.30 -5.09
CA PHE A 92 15.76 -9.81 -5.37
C PHE A 92 15.54 -10.21 -6.84
N GLY A 93 16.50 -9.96 -7.73
CA GLY A 93 16.36 -10.22 -9.16
C GLY A 93 15.41 -9.25 -9.88
N ILE A 94 15.21 -8.04 -9.34
CA ILE A 94 14.32 -7.01 -9.93
C ILE A 94 15.07 -6.18 -10.99
N VAL A 95 16.35 -5.88 -10.75
CA VAL A 95 17.23 -5.15 -11.67
C VAL A 95 18.59 -5.85 -11.76
N ASN A 96 19.29 -5.67 -12.87
CA ASN A 96 20.61 -6.27 -13.08
C ASN A 96 21.76 -5.44 -12.48
N GLU A 97 21.56 -4.14 -12.29
CA GLU A 97 22.59 -3.20 -11.86
C GLU A 97 22.14 -2.40 -10.63
N GLU A 98 23.03 -2.24 -9.65
CA GLU A 98 22.74 -1.50 -8.42
C GLU A 98 22.39 -0.03 -8.70
N VAL A 99 23.03 0.59 -9.70
CA VAL A 99 22.76 1.99 -10.07
C VAL A 99 21.30 2.20 -10.49
N ILE A 100 20.72 1.26 -11.24
CA ILE A 100 19.31 1.31 -11.64
C ILE A 100 18.44 1.19 -10.39
N GLY A 101 18.77 0.27 -9.49
CA GLY A 101 18.05 0.09 -8.24
C GLY A 101 18.10 1.32 -7.32
N LYS A 102 19.25 1.99 -7.24
CA LYS A 102 19.43 3.24 -6.52
C LYS A 102 18.54 4.34 -7.09
N THR A 103 18.54 4.52 -8.40
CA THR A 103 17.70 5.52 -9.09
C THR A 103 16.21 5.33 -8.85
N MET A 104 15.73 4.09 -8.64
CA MET A 104 14.32 3.84 -8.29
C MET A 104 13.91 4.44 -6.92
N PHE A 105 14.87 4.67 -6.02
CA PHE A 105 14.60 5.25 -4.69
C PHE A 105 15.08 6.71 -4.56
N GLU A 106 15.90 7.19 -5.50
CA GLU A 106 16.30 8.61 -5.55
C GLU A 106 15.08 9.49 -5.79
N GLY A 107 14.88 10.47 -4.90
CA GLY A 107 13.72 11.36 -4.97
C GLY A 107 12.38 10.68 -4.69
N MET A 108 12.35 9.45 -4.16
CA MET A 108 11.11 8.78 -3.78
C MET A 108 10.32 9.64 -2.80
N THR A 109 9.10 10.03 -3.21
CA THR A 109 8.18 10.75 -2.32
C THR A 109 7.81 9.88 -1.13
N THR A 110 8.02 10.41 0.07
CA THR A 110 7.69 9.73 1.32
C THR A 110 6.78 10.60 2.18
N LEU A 111 5.90 9.95 2.95
CA LEU A 111 5.19 10.62 4.03
C LEU A 111 6.14 10.88 5.20
N PRO A 112 5.95 11.98 5.97
CA PRO A 112 6.74 12.22 7.15
C PRO A 112 6.61 11.08 8.16
N GLN A 113 7.73 10.67 8.73
CA GLN A 113 7.77 9.51 9.61
C GLN A 113 6.87 9.70 10.83
N GLY A 114 6.07 8.67 11.15
CA GLY A 114 5.17 8.67 12.31
C GLY A 114 3.88 9.48 12.17
N LYS A 115 3.61 10.10 11.01
CA LYS A 115 2.32 10.80 10.77
C LYS A 115 1.18 9.85 10.44
N LEU A 116 1.48 8.77 9.72
CA LEU A 116 0.52 7.74 9.36
C LEU A 116 0.52 6.64 10.43
N ASN A 117 -0.65 6.31 10.95
CA ASN A 117 -0.83 5.21 11.90
C ASN A 117 -1.04 3.89 11.14
N ALA A 118 -1.96 3.88 10.18
CA ALA A 118 -2.29 2.70 9.40
C ALA A 118 -2.87 3.05 8.03
N LEU A 119 -2.87 2.06 7.14
CA LEU A 119 -3.60 2.07 5.88
C LEU A 119 -4.83 1.20 6.04
N TYR A 120 -5.99 1.74 5.66
CA TYR A 120 -7.20 0.95 5.49
C TYR A 120 -7.47 0.75 4.01
N LEU A 121 -7.44 -0.50 3.58
CA LEU A 121 -7.69 -0.90 2.20
C LEU A 121 -9.03 -1.63 2.09
N PHE A 122 -9.85 -1.22 1.14
CA PHE A 122 -11.20 -1.76 0.92
C PHE A 122 -11.59 -1.72 -0.56
N PRO A 123 -12.53 -2.56 -1.03
CA PRO A 123 -13.12 -2.43 -2.37
C PRO A 123 -13.74 -1.05 -2.56
N LEU A 124 -13.36 -0.30 -3.58
CA LEU A 124 -13.75 1.11 -3.71
C LEU A 124 -15.28 1.30 -3.81
N GLU A 125 -16.00 0.30 -4.33
CA GLU A 125 -17.46 0.25 -4.35
C GLU A 125 -18.12 0.20 -2.96
N THR A 126 -17.36 -0.12 -1.90
CA THR A 126 -17.85 -0.14 -0.51
C THR A 126 -17.33 1.03 0.32
N ALA A 127 -16.85 2.11 -0.31
CA ALA A 127 -16.27 3.27 0.40
C ALA A 127 -17.24 3.89 1.42
N THR A 128 -16.77 4.13 2.66
CA THR A 128 -17.53 4.72 3.78
C THR A 128 -16.92 6.02 4.30
#